data_AF-A0A4Y9ZVL7-F1
#
_entry.id   AF-A0A4Y9ZVL7-F1
#
_cell.length_a   1.000
_cell.length_b   1.000
_cell.length_c   1.000
_cell.angle_alpha   90.00
_cell.angle_beta   90.00
_cell.angle_gamma   90.00
#
_symmetry.space_group_name_H-M   'P 1'
#
loop_
_entity.id
_entity.type
_entity.pdbx_description
1 polymer ?
#
loop_
_entity_poly.entity_id
_entity_poly.type
_entity_poly.pdbx_seq_one_letter_code
_entity_poly.pdbx_strand_id
1 'polypeptide(L)' 'MVRHWMFNGYRRLSKQVPYWIVPFAIGYGTYTWANNQYAWQMSKAGHLALGGHH' A
#
# COMPACT_ATOMS: atom_id res chain seq x y z
N MET A 1 4.90 14.74 -31.94
CA MET A 1 3.56 14.22 -31.54
C MET A 1 3.57 13.51 -30.18
N VAL A 2 4.40 12.47 -29.97
CA VAL A 2 4.46 11.68 -28.72
C VAL A 2 4.67 12.54 -27.46
N ARG A 3 5.61 13.48 -27.49
CA ARG A 3 5.89 14.38 -26.35
C ARG A 3 4.65 15.16 -25.90
N HIS A 4 3.89 15.72 -26.85
CA HIS A 4 2.67 16.46 -26.55
C HIS A 4 1.58 15.55 -25.96
N TRP A 5 1.47 14.33 -26.50
CA TRP A 5 0.53 13.32 -26.01
C TRP A 5 0.86 12.89 -24.57
N MET A 6 2.13 12.65 -24.25
CA MET A 6 2.59 12.30 -22.89
C MET A 6 2.29 13.41 -21.88
N PHE A 7 2.61 14.67 -22.20
CA PHE A 7 2.33 15.79 -21.31
C PHE A 7 0.83 16.00 -21.09
N ASN A 8 0.02 15.88 -22.14
CA ASN A 8 -1.43 16.04 -22.01
C ASN A 8 -2.07 14.84 -21.28
N GLY A 9 -1.54 13.63 -21.45
CA GLY A 9 -1.95 12.43 -20.71
C GLY A 9 -1.62 12.52 -19.22
N TYR A 10 -0.37 12.87 -18.89
CA TYR A 10 0.06 13.14 -17.51
C TYR A 10 -0.83 14.20 -16.85
N ARG A 11 -1.04 15.35 -17.51
CA ARG A 11 -1.90 16.41 -16.99
C ARG A 11 -3.33 15.96 -16.69
N ARG A 12 -3.90 15.05 -17.50
CA ARG A 12 -5.25 14.51 -17.28
C ARG A 12 -5.28 13.55 -16.09
N LEU A 13 -4.29 12.67 -15.97
CA LEU A 13 -4.20 11.72 -14.86
C LEU A 13 -3.90 12.42 -13.53
N SER A 14 -2.98 13.38 -13.51
CA SER A 14 -2.61 14.13 -12.30
C SER A 14 -3.80 14.85 -11.66
N LYS A 15 -4.74 15.36 -12.48
CA LYS A 15 -5.98 15.98 -11.97
C LYS A 15 -6.90 15.00 -11.25
N GLN A 16 -6.82 13.72 -11.59
CA GLN A 16 -7.64 12.67 -11.00
C GLN A 16 -6.95 11.99 -9.81
N VAL A 17 -5.63 12.18 -9.62
CA VAL A 17 -4.83 11.59 -8.53
C VAL A 17 -5.54 11.67 -7.18
N PRO A 18 -6.04 12.82 -6.70
CA PRO A 18 -6.65 12.91 -5.38
C PRO A 18 -7.83 11.94 -5.15
N TYR A 19 -8.58 11.61 -6.20
CA TYR A 19 -9.77 10.77 -6.11
C TYR A 19 -9.45 9.28 -5.98
N TRP A 20 -8.36 8.81 -6.61
CA TRP A 20 -8.00 7.39 -6.59
C TRP A 20 -6.80 7.09 -5.68
N ILE A 21 -5.97 8.08 -5.36
CA ILE A 21 -4.78 7.87 -4.52
C ILE A 21 -5.16 7.50 -3.09
N VAL A 22 -6.27 8.02 -2.58
CA VAL A 22 -6.72 7.72 -1.21
C VAL A 22 -7.10 6.25 -1.04
N PRO A 23 -8.06 5.68 -1.83
CA PRO A 23 -8.37 4.26 -1.70
C PRO A 23 -7.17 3.36 -2.07
N PHE A 24 -6.33 3.77 -3.02
CA PHE A 24 -5.11 3.04 -3.36
C PHE A 24 -4.11 2.99 -2.19
N ALA A 25 -3.83 4.14 -1.57
CA ALA A 25 -2.91 4.25 -0.43
C ALA A 25 -3.43 3.48 0.78
N ILE A 26 -4.73 3.52 1.04
CA ILE A 26 -5.37 2.73 2.09
C ILE A 26 -5.19 1.24 1.78
N GLY A 27 -5.61 0.78 0.60
CA GLY A 27 -5.53 -0.65 0.24
C GLY A 27 -4.10 -1.19 0.29
N TYR A 28 -3.15 -0.47 -0.33
CA TYR A 28 -1.75 -0.88 -0.35
C TYR A 28 -1.11 -0.78 1.05
N GLY A 29 -1.43 0.26 1.81
CA GLY A 29 -0.95 0.44 3.19
C GLY A 29 -1.43 -0.69 4.10
N THR A 30 -2.72 -1.01 4.07
CA THR A 30 -3.30 -2.13 4.82
C THR A 30 -2.68 -3.46 4.41
N TYR A 31 -2.53 -3.72 3.11
CA TYR A 31 -1.89 -4.94 2.62
C TYR A 31 -0.45 -5.08 3.14
N THR A 32 0.34 -4.02 3.03
CA THR A 32 1.75 -4.01 3.44
C THR A 32 1.87 -4.22 4.95
N TRP A 33 1.06 -3.52 5.74
CA TRP A 33 1.01 -3.71 7.19
C TRP A 33 0.61 -5.14 7.56
N ALA A 34 -0.45 -5.67 6.94
CA ALA A 34 -0.94 -7.02 7.24
C ALA A 34 0.11 -8.10 6.93
N ASN A 35 0.80 -7.98 5.80
CA ASN A 35 1.85 -8.93 5.44
C ASN A 35 3.06 -8.87 6.39
N ASN A 36 3.46 -7.66 6.80
CA ASN A 36 4.52 -7.48 7.78
C ASN A 36 4.12 -8.04 9.16
N GLN A 37 2.88 -7.78 9.58
CA GLN A 37 2.36 -8.29 10.83
C GLN A 37 2.28 -9.81 10.80
N TYR A 38 1.77 -10.41 9.74
CA TYR A 38 1.74 -11.86 9.55
C TYR A 38 3.15 -12.46 9.62
N ALA A 39 4.12 -11.88 8.91
CA ALA A 39 5.51 -12.33 8.96
C ALA A 39 6.11 -12.24 10.38
N TRP A 40 5.79 -11.18 11.12
CA TRP A 40 6.20 -11.03 12.52
C TRP A 40 5.56 -12.10 13.43
N GLN A 41 4.26 -12.36 13.31
CA GLN A 41 3.57 -13.39 14.09
C GLN A 41 4.18 -14.78 13.87
N MET A 42 4.52 -15.08 12.61
CA MET A 42 5.15 -16.35 12.24
C MET A 42 6.62 -16.46 12.69
N SER A 43 7.24 -15.35 13.09
CA SER A 43 8.59 -15.35 13.65
C SER A 43 8.61 -15.96 15.06
N LYS A 44 9.81 -16.37 15.52
CA LYS A 44 10.01 -16.86 16.90
C LYS A 44 9.63 -15.82 17.95
N ALA A 45 9.95 -14.55 17.69
CA ALA A 45 9.59 -13.44 18.58
C ALA A 45 8.06 -13.24 18.65
N GLY A 46 7.37 -13.36 17.51
CA GLY A 46 5.91 -13.32 17.45
C GLY A 46 5.27 -14.48 18.21
N HIS A 47 5.74 -15.70 18.01
CA HIS A 47 5.25 -16.87 18.75
C HIS A 47 5.46 -16.75 20.26
N LEU A 48 6.58 -16.17 20.72
CA LEU A 48 6.80 -15.93 22.15
C LEU A 48 5.88 -14.82 22.70
N ALA A 49 5.69 -13.74 21.94
CA ALA A 49 4.83 -12.63 22.33
C ALA A 49 3.33 -12.98 22.35
N LEU A 50 2.89 -13.84 21.42
CA LEU A 50 1.50 -14.25 21.27
C LEU A 50 1.17 -15.53 22.05
N GLY A 51 2.16 -16.42 22.22
CA GLY A 51 2.01 -17.68 22.94
C GLY A 51 1.97 -17.54 24.46
N GLY A 52 2.34 -16.37 25.01
CA GLY A 52 2.18 -16.05 26.44
C GLY A 52 0.81 -15.49 26.83
N HIS A 53 -0.13 -15.40 25.88
CA HIS A 53 -1.45 -14.78 26.06
C HIS A 53 -2.57 -15.82 26.26
N HIS A 54 -2.23 -16.94 26.92
CA HIS A 54 -3.15 -17.99 27.39
C HIS A 54 -3.15 -18.04 28.92
#